data_AF-A0A927FVU2-F1
#
_entry.id   AF-A0A927FVU2-F1
#
_cell.length_a   1.000
_cell.length_b   1.000
_cell.length_c   1.000
_cell.angle_alpha   90.00
_cell.angle_beta   90.00
_cell.angle_gamma   90.00
#
_symmetry.space_group_name_H-M   'P 1'
#
loop_
_entity.id
_entity.type
_entity.pdbx_description
1 polymer ?
#
loop_
_entity_poly.entity_id
_entity_poly.type
_entity_poly.pdbx_seq_one_letter_code
_entity_poly.pdbx_strand_id
1 'polypeptide(L)'
;MRLLSATLMLATLGLSPAFAQQDLTTDAAGAANAQVTIDPSAAVSAMPQTANILTGLYATLATVELCDIAVSDTVTTAMDAHRKQMETSLSMDEATSTKAYDTVRADVEKTGVDCAEGSTDRQQAEAVAALYENSGAASPAPAAAAPAPAATDPAAPSPAPAAPAAPAAPAAQ
;
A
#
# COMPACT_ATOMS: atom_id res chain seq x y z
N MET A 1 -57.01 36.90 -9.62
CA MET A 1 -57.57 36.95 -10.98
C MET A 1 -56.53 37.59 -11.89
N ARG A 2 -55.99 36.82 -12.85
CA ARG A 2 -55.41 37.27 -14.13
C ARG A 2 -54.20 38.22 -14.10
N LEU A 3 -53.16 38.10 -14.93
CA LEU A 3 -52.70 37.11 -15.91
C LEU A 3 -51.33 37.66 -16.37
N LEU A 4 -50.36 36.76 -16.58
CA LEU A 4 -49.45 36.73 -17.74
C LEU A 4 -48.47 37.89 -18.06
N SER A 5 -47.22 37.45 -18.29
CA SER A 5 -46.35 37.83 -19.44
C SER A 5 -45.62 39.18 -19.33
N ALA A 6 -44.41 39.40 -19.83
CA ALA A 6 -43.47 38.67 -20.71
C ALA A 6 -42.09 39.33 -20.50
N THR A 7 -41.01 38.57 -20.33
CA THR A 7 -40.02 38.24 -21.38
C THR A 7 -39.24 39.44 -21.95
N LEU A 8 -37.96 39.57 -21.57
CA LEU A 8 -36.87 40.18 -22.37
C LEU A 8 -35.53 39.83 -21.70
N MET A 9 -34.84 38.72 -22.04
CA MET A 9 -33.93 38.53 -23.18
C MET A 9 -32.97 39.70 -23.46
N LEU A 10 -31.68 39.53 -23.11
CA LEU A 10 -30.47 39.94 -23.87
C LEU A 10 -29.24 39.55 -23.01
N ALA A 11 -28.56 38.42 -23.23
CA ALA A 11 -27.64 38.10 -24.33
C ALA A 11 -26.38 38.98 -24.36
N THR A 12 -25.21 38.30 -24.36
CA THR A 12 -23.87 38.68 -24.90
C THR A 12 -22.75 38.65 -23.85
N LEU A 13 -21.54 38.13 -24.09
CA LEU A 13 -20.95 37.20 -25.07
C LEU A 13 -19.49 36.97 -24.58
N GLY A 14 -18.93 35.78 -24.82
CA GLY A 14 -17.50 35.61 -25.16
C GLY A 14 -16.52 35.27 -24.02
N LEU A 15 -15.99 34.04 -24.01
CA LEU A 15 -14.76 33.68 -24.74
C LEU A 15 -14.42 32.19 -24.48
N SER A 16 -14.31 31.41 -25.56
CA SER A 16 -13.60 30.12 -25.59
C SER A 16 -12.14 30.37 -26.04
N PRO A 17 -11.18 29.43 -25.83
CA PRO A 17 -11.11 28.26 -26.72
C PRO A 17 -10.70 26.91 -26.07
N ALA A 18 -11.22 25.85 -26.68
CA ALA A 18 -10.53 24.59 -26.99
C ALA A 18 -9.80 23.80 -25.88
N PHE A 19 -10.51 22.83 -25.30
CA PHE A 19 -10.06 21.43 -25.37
C PHE A 19 -11.21 20.60 -25.92
N ALA A 20 -10.97 19.97 -27.06
CA ALA A 20 -11.87 19.03 -27.68
C ALA A 20 -11.93 17.76 -26.84
N GLN A 21 -13.09 17.45 -26.26
CA GLN A 21 -13.48 16.08 -25.94
C GLN A 21 -14.60 15.71 -26.90
N GLN A 22 -14.21 15.29 -28.11
CA GLN A 22 -15.08 14.53 -29.01
C GLN A 22 -14.99 13.06 -28.57
N ASP A 23 -16.10 12.52 -28.07
CA ASP A 23 -16.82 11.35 -28.62
C ASP A 23 -17.93 10.98 -27.60
N LEU A 24 -19.18 11.38 -27.80
CA LEU A 24 -20.19 10.62 -28.55
C LEU A 24 -20.43 9.22 -27.96
N THR A 25 -21.29 9.14 -26.94
CA THR A 25 -22.57 8.41 -27.00
C THR A 25 -23.22 8.51 -25.63
N THR A 26 -24.19 9.40 -25.46
CA THR A 26 -25.26 9.15 -24.50
C THR A 26 -26.53 9.50 -25.21
N ASP A 27 -27.01 8.47 -25.92
CA ASP A 27 -28.40 8.34 -26.30
C ASP A 27 -29.24 8.51 -25.03
N ALA A 28 -30.20 9.41 -25.09
CA ALA A 28 -31.16 9.62 -24.03
C ALA A 28 -32.14 8.45 -24.01
N ALA A 29 -31.85 7.42 -23.21
CA ALA A 29 -32.84 6.42 -22.83
C ALA A 29 -32.54 5.82 -21.44
N GLY A 30 -33.33 6.23 -20.46
CA GLY A 30 -33.56 5.44 -19.24
C GLY A 30 -32.63 5.72 -18.07
N ALA A 31 -33.13 6.51 -17.12
CA ALA A 31 -32.75 6.37 -15.72
C ALA A 31 -33.15 4.96 -15.23
N ALA A 32 -32.22 4.02 -15.24
CA ALA A 32 -32.35 2.73 -14.58
C ALA A 32 -30.96 2.27 -14.11
N ASN A 33 -30.69 2.42 -12.81
CA ASN A 33 -29.58 1.83 -12.05
C ASN A 33 -28.32 1.50 -12.88
N ALA A 34 -27.49 2.51 -13.13
CA ALA A 34 -26.11 2.26 -13.55
C ALA A 34 -25.39 1.53 -12.40
N GLN A 35 -25.38 0.20 -12.46
CA GLN A 35 -24.50 -0.61 -11.64
C GLN A 35 -23.08 -0.23 -12.06
N VAL A 36 -22.41 0.56 -11.21
CA VAL A 36 -20.98 0.83 -11.31
C VAL A 36 -20.29 -0.49 -11.03
N THR A 37 -20.11 -1.29 -12.08
CA THR A 37 -19.28 -2.48 -12.05
C THR A 37 -17.83 -2.01 -11.95
N ILE A 38 -17.29 -1.96 -10.74
CA ILE A 38 -15.86 -1.79 -10.53
C ILE A 38 -15.20 -3.07 -11.03
N ASP A 39 -14.50 -2.97 -12.17
CA ASP A 39 -13.72 -4.07 -12.72
C ASP A 39 -12.36 -4.13 -11.99
N PRO A 40 -12.14 -5.11 -11.09
CA PRO A 40 -10.87 -5.23 -10.34
C PRO A 40 -9.70 -5.65 -11.24
N SER A 41 -9.97 -6.01 -12.50
CA SER A 41 -9.03 -6.40 -13.54
C SER A 41 -8.72 -5.26 -14.53
N ALA A 42 -9.29 -4.05 -14.36
CA ALA A 42 -8.76 -2.79 -14.87
C ALA A 42 -7.43 -2.37 -14.19
N ALA A 43 -6.74 -3.37 -13.63
CA ALA A 43 -5.36 -3.35 -13.19
C ALA A 43 -4.46 -2.78 -14.29
N VAL A 44 -3.25 -2.39 -13.88
CA VAL A 44 -2.10 -2.02 -14.73
C VAL A 44 -1.91 -0.53 -15.01
N SER A 45 -2.93 0.35 -15.02
CA SER A 45 -2.66 1.81 -14.92
C SER A 45 -2.47 2.29 -13.47
N ALA A 46 -2.91 1.50 -12.49
CA ALA A 46 -2.77 1.80 -11.06
C ALA A 46 -1.39 1.43 -10.47
N MET A 47 -0.59 0.58 -11.12
CA MET A 47 0.75 0.20 -10.59
C MET A 47 1.67 1.41 -10.33
N PRO A 48 1.85 2.36 -11.26
CA PRO A 48 2.61 3.58 -10.95
C PRO A 48 1.94 4.43 -9.87
N GLN A 49 0.60 4.42 -9.78
CA GLN A 49 -0.13 5.16 -8.75
C GLN A 49 0.09 4.55 -7.36
N THR A 50 0.08 3.22 -7.22
CA THR A 50 0.36 2.51 -5.96
C THR A 50 1.78 2.78 -5.48
N ALA A 51 2.77 2.77 -6.38
CA ALA A 51 4.15 3.14 -6.04
C ALA A 51 4.27 4.60 -5.56
N ASN A 52 3.59 5.54 -6.23
CA ASN A 52 3.57 6.95 -5.80
C ASN A 52 2.89 7.14 -4.44
N ILE A 53 1.82 6.39 -4.15
CA ILE A 53 1.14 6.43 -2.85
C ILE A 53 2.05 5.87 -1.75
N LEU A 54 2.78 4.77 -1.99
CA LEU A 54 3.74 4.23 -1.03
C LEU A 54 4.85 5.24 -0.72
N THR A 55 5.40 5.90 -1.75
CA THR A 55 6.39 6.98 -1.55
C THR A 55 5.81 8.14 -0.74
N GLY A 56 4.56 8.53 -0.99
CA GLY A 56 3.87 9.55 -0.17
C GLY A 56 3.67 9.12 1.29
N LEU A 57 3.37 7.84 1.53
CA LEU A 57 3.28 7.27 2.88
C LEU A 57 4.64 7.28 3.58
N TYR A 58 5.71 6.86 2.89
CA TYR A 58 7.07 6.94 3.42
C TYR A 58 7.48 8.37 3.76
N ALA A 59 7.16 9.34 2.89
CA ALA A 59 7.43 10.74 3.15
C ALA A 59 6.68 11.23 4.39
N THR A 60 5.41 10.84 4.55
CA THR A 60 4.61 11.22 5.74
C THR A 60 5.19 10.60 7.02
N LEU A 61 5.54 9.31 6.99
CA LEU A 61 6.20 8.64 8.12
C LEU A 61 7.54 9.29 8.46
N ALA A 62 8.35 9.63 7.46
CA ALA A 62 9.60 10.35 7.65
C ALA A 62 9.37 11.73 8.27
N THR A 63 8.39 12.50 7.80
CA THR A 63 8.05 13.80 8.39
C THR A 63 7.60 13.67 9.84
N VAL A 64 6.78 12.67 10.17
CA VAL A 64 6.37 12.40 11.56
C VAL A 64 7.58 12.14 12.45
N GLU A 65 8.53 11.31 12.00
CA GLU A 65 9.75 11.01 12.74
C GLU A 65 10.72 12.18 12.83
N LEU A 66 10.86 12.97 11.76
CA LEU A 66 11.78 14.11 11.72
C LEU A 66 11.29 15.30 12.54
N CYS A 67 9.97 15.52 12.55
CA CYS A 67 9.33 16.60 13.29
C CYS A 67 8.87 16.19 14.69
N ASP A 68 9.16 14.95 15.13
CA ASP A 68 8.78 14.40 16.43
C ASP A 68 7.28 14.59 16.74
N ILE A 69 6.43 14.34 15.73
CA ILE A 69 4.99 14.51 15.86
C ILE A 69 4.45 13.38 16.74
N ALA A 70 3.82 13.74 17.85
CA ALA A 70 3.21 12.77 18.75
C ALA A 70 1.97 12.13 18.10
N VAL A 71 2.12 10.91 17.61
CA VAL A 71 1.03 10.10 17.06
C VAL A 71 0.75 8.91 17.98
N SER A 72 -0.51 8.55 18.15
CA SER A 72 -0.90 7.42 19.00
C SER A 72 -0.37 6.08 18.44
N ASP A 73 -0.02 5.13 19.33
CA ASP A 73 0.52 3.80 18.93
C ASP A 73 -0.40 3.04 17.96
N THR A 74 -1.72 3.21 18.12
CA THR A 74 -2.73 2.64 17.23
C THR A 74 -2.55 3.12 15.78
N VAL A 75 -2.27 4.42 15.59
CA VAL A 75 -2.07 5.01 14.27
C VAL A 75 -0.74 4.58 13.69
N THR A 76 0.34 4.61 14.47
CA THR A 76 1.66 4.14 14.02
C THR A 76 1.58 2.69 13.55
N THR A 77 0.89 1.83 14.31
CA THR A 77 0.63 0.44 13.94
C THR A 77 -0.19 0.32 12.66
N ALA A 78 -1.22 1.15 12.48
CA ALA A 78 -2.07 1.13 11.30
C ALA A 78 -1.32 1.62 10.04
N MET A 79 -0.52 2.67 10.17
CA MET A 79 0.32 3.20 9.09
C MET A 79 1.39 2.17 8.68
N ASP A 80 1.99 1.47 9.64
CA ASP A 80 2.95 0.39 9.39
C ASP A 80 2.30 -0.82 8.69
N ALA A 81 1.10 -1.20 9.12
CA ALA A 81 0.36 -2.27 8.47
C ALA A 81 -0.01 -1.90 7.02
N HIS A 82 -0.45 -0.66 6.78
CA HIS A 82 -0.77 -0.17 5.45
C HIS A 82 0.48 -0.08 4.54
N ARG A 83 1.61 0.37 5.10
CA ARG A 83 2.92 0.30 4.44
C ARG A 83 3.24 -1.12 3.99
N LYS A 84 3.20 -2.10 4.90
CA LYS A 84 3.52 -3.51 4.59
C LYS A 84 2.57 -4.12 3.57
N GLN A 85 1.29 -3.76 3.62
CA GLN A 85 0.30 -4.17 2.63
C GLN A 85 0.70 -3.69 1.23
N MET A 86 1.09 -2.42 1.09
CA MET A 86 1.50 -1.85 -0.19
C MET A 86 2.81 -2.43 -0.69
N GLU A 87 3.81 -2.61 0.18
CA GLU A 87 5.07 -3.28 -0.16
C GLU A 87 4.82 -4.70 -0.68
N THR A 88 3.94 -5.46 0.00
CA THR A 88 3.54 -6.80 -0.45
C THR A 88 2.85 -6.75 -1.82
N SER A 89 1.97 -5.77 -2.05
CA SER A 89 1.29 -5.60 -3.34
C SER A 89 2.25 -5.28 -4.48
N LEU A 90 3.38 -4.64 -4.18
CA LEU A 90 4.46 -4.33 -5.12
C LEU A 90 5.52 -5.44 -5.20
N SER A 91 5.36 -6.52 -4.44
CA SER A 91 6.35 -7.60 -4.30
C SER A 91 7.73 -7.09 -3.86
N MET A 92 7.77 -6.09 -2.98
CA MET A 92 9.00 -5.61 -2.36
C MET A 92 9.38 -6.50 -1.18
N ASP A 93 10.66 -6.87 -1.10
CA ASP A 93 11.22 -7.53 0.07
C ASP A 93 11.64 -6.50 1.13
N GLU A 94 11.78 -6.95 2.38
CA GLU A 94 12.07 -6.10 3.54
C GLU A 94 13.38 -5.28 3.40
N ALA A 95 14.42 -5.85 2.80
CA ALA A 95 15.68 -5.14 2.62
C ALA A 95 15.54 -4.01 1.59
N THR A 96 14.76 -4.25 0.54
CA THR A 96 14.44 -3.23 -0.46
C THR A 96 13.52 -2.14 0.12
N SER A 97 12.49 -2.51 0.88
CA SER A 97 11.58 -1.57 1.55
C SER A 97 12.31 -0.66 2.54
N THR A 98 13.22 -1.21 3.34
CA THR A 98 14.03 -0.44 4.29
C THR A 98 14.89 0.59 3.57
N LYS A 99 15.62 0.18 2.52
CA LYS A 99 16.44 1.10 1.72
C LYS A 99 15.61 2.19 1.03
N ALA A 100 14.41 1.83 0.54
CA ALA A 100 13.51 2.79 -0.08
C ALA A 100 13.03 3.83 0.94
N TYR A 101 12.63 3.39 2.13
CA TYR A 101 12.25 4.28 3.22
C TYR A 101 13.41 5.21 3.63
N ASP A 102 14.62 4.68 3.84
CA ASP A 102 15.80 5.47 4.20
C ASP A 102 16.13 6.53 3.13
N THR A 103 15.98 6.17 1.86
CA THR A 103 16.19 7.10 0.74
C THR A 103 15.16 8.23 0.76
N VAL A 104 13.88 7.89 0.93
CA VAL A 104 12.80 8.89 1.01
C VAL A 104 12.98 9.79 2.23
N ARG A 105 13.36 9.23 3.38
CA ARG A 105 13.67 10.02 4.59
C ARG A 105 14.79 11.02 4.32
N ALA A 106 15.90 10.57 3.73
CA ALA A 106 17.00 11.45 3.38
C ALA A 106 16.59 12.55 2.38
N ASP A 107 15.70 12.23 1.43
CA ASP A 107 15.14 13.22 0.50
C ASP A 107 14.24 14.24 1.20
N VAL A 108 13.44 13.83 2.19
CA VAL A 108 12.61 14.73 3.01
C VAL A 108 13.50 15.65 3.86
N GLU A 109 14.53 15.10 4.51
CA GLU A 109 15.53 15.88 5.26
C GLU A 109 16.20 16.92 4.37
N LYS A 110 16.61 16.51 3.17
CA LYS A 110 17.26 17.38 2.19
C LYS A 110 16.33 18.47 1.65
N THR A 111 15.05 18.16 1.51
CA THR A 111 14.02 19.12 1.07
C THR A 111 13.81 20.21 2.11
N GLY A 112 14.13 19.94 3.37
CA GLY A 112 14.07 20.92 4.46
C GLY A 112 12.64 21.13 4.95
N VAL A 113 11.98 20.04 5.35
CA VAL A 113 10.63 20.05 5.91
C VAL A 113 10.51 21.04 7.09
N ASP A 114 9.45 21.85 7.11
CA ASP A 114 9.23 22.80 8.19
C ASP A 114 8.52 22.13 9.36
N CYS A 115 9.24 21.90 10.46
CA CYS A 115 8.69 21.30 11.68
C CYS A 115 8.12 22.31 12.68
N ALA A 116 8.12 23.61 12.35
CA ALA A 116 7.56 24.63 13.23
C ALA A 116 6.08 24.36 13.55
N GLU A 117 5.65 24.70 14.75
CA GLU A 117 4.23 24.65 15.12
C GLU A 117 3.42 25.56 14.18
N GLY A 118 2.37 25.01 13.58
CA GLY A 118 1.55 25.72 12.60
C GLY A 118 2.17 25.83 11.21
N SER A 119 3.29 25.14 10.92
CA SER A 119 3.74 24.97 9.53
C SER A 119 2.74 24.14 8.72
N THR A 120 2.75 24.31 7.40
CA THR A 120 1.91 23.50 6.53
C THR A 120 2.36 22.03 6.56
N ASP A 121 3.66 21.76 6.55
CA ASP A 121 4.18 20.39 6.48
C ASP A 121 3.78 19.57 7.71
N ARG A 122 3.88 20.18 8.90
CA ARG A 122 3.46 19.57 10.15
C ARG A 122 1.95 19.35 10.19
N GLN A 123 1.17 20.36 9.81
CA GLN A 123 -0.30 20.23 9.76
C GLN A 123 -0.76 19.14 8.79
N GLN A 124 -0.09 18.97 7.65
CA GLN A 124 -0.44 17.92 6.69
C GLN A 124 -0.11 16.53 7.24
N ALA A 125 1.04 16.36 7.90
CA ALA A 125 1.39 15.11 8.56
C ALA A 125 0.42 14.76 9.70
N GLU A 126 0.06 15.73 10.54
CA GLU A 126 -0.95 15.60 11.60
C GLU A 126 -2.34 15.30 11.02
N ALA A 127 -2.71 15.93 9.90
CA ALA A 127 -3.98 15.66 9.23
C ALA A 127 -4.04 14.23 8.68
N VAL A 128 -2.96 13.72 8.09
CA VAL A 128 -2.89 12.32 7.66
C VAL A 128 -3.02 11.39 8.87
N ALA A 129 -2.28 11.65 9.95
CA ALA A 129 -2.41 10.85 11.18
C ALA A 129 -3.84 10.84 11.72
N ALA A 130 -4.51 11.98 11.77
CA ALA A 130 -5.91 12.10 12.20
C ALA A 130 -6.89 11.32 11.29
N LEU A 131 -6.59 11.19 9.98
CA LEU A 131 -7.37 10.32 9.10
C LEU A 131 -7.25 8.86 9.52
N TYR A 132 -6.06 8.38 9.92
CA TYR A 132 -5.91 7.02 10.43
C TYR A 132 -6.63 6.81 11.77
N GLU A 133 -6.65 7.82 12.64
CA GLU A 133 -7.43 7.80 13.89
C GLU A 133 -8.93 7.66 13.61
N ASN A 134 -9.46 8.50 12.72
CA ASN A 134 -10.89 8.55 12.42
C ASN A 134 -11.36 7.40 11.51
N SER A 135 -10.46 6.80 10.72
CA SER A 135 -10.75 5.61 9.92
C SER A 135 -10.90 4.35 10.78
N GLY A 136 -10.71 4.47 12.11
CA GLY A 136 -10.79 3.36 13.04
C GLY A 136 -9.86 2.24 12.63
N ALA A 137 -8.59 2.58 12.32
CA ALA A 137 -7.50 1.66 11.96
C ALA A 137 -8.03 0.31 11.47
N ALA A 138 -8.51 0.28 10.22
CA ALA A 138 -9.04 -0.93 9.59
C ALA A 138 -8.12 -2.10 9.95
N SER A 139 -8.61 -2.97 10.84
CA SER A 139 -7.78 -3.96 11.49
C SER A 139 -7.11 -4.79 10.38
N PRO A 140 -5.78 -4.84 10.31
CA PRO A 140 -5.13 -5.64 9.28
C PRO A 140 -5.65 -7.06 9.45
N ALA A 141 -6.16 -7.64 8.35
CA ALA A 141 -6.50 -9.05 8.33
C ALA A 141 -5.30 -9.82 8.93
N PRO A 142 -5.52 -10.78 9.85
CA PRO A 142 -4.43 -11.44 10.55
C PRO A 142 -3.43 -11.95 9.53
N ALA A 143 -2.16 -11.57 9.71
CA ALA A 143 -1.07 -12.08 8.91
C ALA A 143 -1.20 -13.60 8.88
N ALA A 144 -1.37 -14.17 7.69
CA ALA A 144 -1.39 -15.61 7.52
C ALA A 144 -0.13 -16.16 8.19
N ALA A 145 -0.32 -17.03 9.19
CA ALA A 145 0.77 -17.59 9.96
C ALA A 145 1.85 -18.11 9.01
N ALA A 146 3.09 -17.68 9.23
CA ALA A 146 4.24 -18.20 8.49
C ALA A 146 4.18 -19.74 8.48
N PRO A 147 4.46 -20.40 7.34
CA PRO A 147 4.50 -21.86 7.32
C PRO A 147 5.49 -22.32 8.38
N ALA A 148 5.03 -23.21 9.26
CA ALA A 148 5.88 -23.85 10.25
C ALA A 148 7.12 -24.44 9.55
N PRO A 149 8.32 -24.39 10.17
CA PRO A 149 9.50 -25.00 9.60
C PRO A 149 9.18 -26.47 9.29
N ALA A 150 9.36 -26.85 8.03
CA ALA A 150 9.25 -28.25 7.62
C ALA A 150 10.17 -29.07 8.52
N ALA A 151 9.59 -30.07 9.17
CA ALA A 151 10.34 -31.02 9.98
C ALA A 151 11.48 -31.58 9.12
N THR A 152 12.71 -31.39 9.58
CA THR A 152 13.88 -32.05 9.00
C THR A 152 13.64 -33.55 9.03
N ASP A 153 13.73 -34.19 7.87
CA ASP A 153 13.71 -35.63 7.69
C ASP A 153 14.60 -36.33 8.75
N PRO A 154 14.16 -37.44 9.36
CA PRO A 154 15.01 -38.22 10.24
C PRO A 154 16.27 -38.67 9.50
N ALA A 155 17.43 -38.39 10.09
CA ALA A 155 18.71 -38.90 9.63
C ALA A 155 18.62 -40.43 9.39
N ALA A 156 19.01 -40.84 8.19
CA ALA A 156 19.13 -42.26 7.82
C ALA A 156 20.01 -43.01 8.84
N PRO A 157 19.68 -44.26 9.20
CA PRO A 157 20.42 -45.01 10.19
C PRO A 157 21.87 -45.27 9.73
N SER A 158 22.81 -44.96 10.61
CA SER A 158 24.22 -45.30 10.48
C SER A 158 24.40 -46.82 10.34
N PRO A 159 25.19 -47.34 9.38
CA PRO A 159 25.39 -48.77 9.24
C PRO A 159 26.15 -49.36 10.44
N ALA A 160 25.64 -50.49 10.94
CA ALA A 160 26.21 -51.25 12.05
C ALA A 160 27.63 -51.78 11.72
N PRO A 161 28.53 -51.89 12.72
CA PRO A 161 29.87 -52.43 12.50
C PRO A 161 29.83 -53.92 12.18
N ALA A 162 30.65 -54.33 11.21
CA ALA A 162 30.83 -55.72 10.81
C ALA A 162 31.41 -56.57 11.96
N ALA A 163 30.82 -57.75 12.18
CA ALA A 163 31.33 -58.74 13.12
C ALA A 163 32.68 -59.33 12.64
N PRO A 164 33.62 -59.65 13.55
CA PRO A 164 34.88 -60.28 13.18
C PRO A 164 34.68 -61.75 12.78
N ALA A 165 35.43 -62.18 11.75
CA ALA A 165 35.46 -63.55 11.27
C ALA A 165 36.10 -64.51 12.30
N ALA A 166 35.48 -65.67 12.50
CA ALA A 166 36.03 -66.76 13.31
C ALA A 166 37.21 -67.45 12.59
N PRO A 167 38.25 -67.92 13.30
CA PRO A 167 39.36 -68.64 12.69
C PRO A 167 38.98 -70.09 12.34
N ALA A 168 39.54 -70.57 11.22
CA ALA A 168 39.39 -71.93 10.71
C ALA A 168 40.10 -72.96 11.61
N ALA A 169 39.44 -74.08 11.87
CA ALA A 169 40.03 -75.24 12.53
C ALA A 169 40.94 -76.04 11.55
N PRO A 170 42.06 -76.61 12.02
CA PRO A 170 42.98 -77.36 11.16
C PRO A 170 42.47 -78.77 10.84
N ALA A 171 42.86 -79.26 9.66
CA ALA A 171 42.58 -80.60 9.15
C ALA A 171 43.25 -81.68 10.01
N ALA A 172 42.48 -82.71 10.37
CA ALA A 172 43.01 -83.98 10.86
C ALA A 172 43.06 -84.97 9.70
N GLN A 173 44.21 -85.65 9.59
CA GLN A 173 44.46 -86.81 8.73
C GLN A 173 43.69 -88.04 9.23
#